data_AF-A0A9P1IP35-F1
#
_entry.id   AF-A0A9P1IP35-F1
#
_cell.length_a   1.000
_cell.length_b   1.000
_cell.length_c   1.000
_cell.angle_alpha   90.00
_cell.angle_beta   90.00
_cell.angle_gamma   90.00
#
_symmetry.space_group_name_H-M   'P 1'
#
loop_
_entity.id
_entity.type
_entity.pdbx_description
1 polymer ?
#
loop_
_entity_poly.entity_id
_entity_poly.type
_entity_poly.pdbx_seq_one_letter_code
_entity_poly.pdbx_strand_id
1 'polypeptide(L)'
;MWLAASLLLLLAIVPEKVESVGFAPELYCGLENCYDVLEINREEFDKSKLAKIYRSLAKKHHPDRFKEQDKKLEAETRFRVIATAYETLKDEEARTSYDYYLDHPEERFYNYYQYYRLRVAPKVDVRLVIVGTILLISLFQFLSAKHKFAEAIEYATTVGKYRNMAMNMGIERGLLEIDNKGKLKKVKGRDNDAVIKEIIIENLDVTGGYKKESIYDTFAWHCIIFPVTSVKYLHWLGIWYWRFTIKREEYDEEAKLHLIRKFMGISQGEFERLSDFEIDTLLERKCWLKENFVIWKAEKEAEEQEKLAQSGKYKRYKRYMKNVGTISFVDED
;
A
#
# COMPACT_ATOMS: atom_id res chain seq x y z
N MET A 1 -0.13 -48.86 -53.83
CA MET A 1 1.17 -48.27 -53.42
C MET A 1 1.08 -47.23 -52.30
N TRP A 2 -0.10 -46.67 -51.98
CA TRP A 2 -0.22 -45.64 -50.92
C TRP A 2 -0.59 -46.16 -49.52
N LEU A 3 -1.00 -47.44 -49.39
CA LEU A 3 -1.32 -48.04 -48.08
C LEU A 3 -0.09 -48.63 -47.38
N ALA A 4 0.95 -49.03 -48.11
CA ALA A 4 2.19 -49.58 -47.53
C ALA A 4 3.10 -48.49 -46.95
N ALA A 5 3.05 -47.26 -47.48
CA ALA A 5 3.83 -46.13 -47.00
C ALA A 5 3.29 -45.55 -45.68
N SER A 6 1.98 -45.67 -45.43
CA SER A 6 1.36 -45.22 -44.17
C SER A 6 1.68 -46.15 -42.99
N LEU A 7 1.79 -47.47 -43.25
CA LEU A 7 2.12 -48.44 -42.22
C LEU A 7 3.59 -48.38 -41.77
N LEU A 8 4.50 -47.93 -42.65
CA LEU A 8 5.92 -47.74 -42.35
C LEU A 8 6.20 -46.45 -41.55
N LEU A 9 5.34 -45.44 -41.64
CA LEU A 9 5.46 -44.21 -40.85
C LEU A 9 5.02 -44.41 -39.38
N LEU A 10 4.22 -45.44 -39.11
CA LEU A 10 3.72 -45.79 -37.77
C LEU A 10 4.70 -46.64 -36.94
N LEU A 11 5.74 -47.21 -37.56
CA LEU A 11 6.75 -48.04 -36.88
C LEU A 11 8.04 -47.28 -36.51
N ALA A 12 8.15 -45.99 -36.86
CA ALA A 12 9.32 -45.16 -36.57
C ALA A 12 9.18 -44.28 -35.31
N ILE A 13 8.14 -44.46 -34.51
CA ILE A 13 8.07 -43.89 -33.16
C ILE A 13 8.56 -44.99 -32.21
N VAL A 14 9.86 -45.27 -32.25
CA VAL A 14 10.51 -45.85 -31.08
C VAL A 14 10.49 -44.73 -30.04
N PRO A 15 9.76 -44.84 -28.92
CA PRO A 15 9.95 -43.90 -27.84
C PRO A 15 11.42 -44.02 -27.42
N GLU A 16 12.20 -42.97 -27.64
CA GLU A 16 13.48 -42.83 -26.95
C GLU A 16 13.20 -43.06 -25.47
N LYS A 17 13.93 -44.00 -24.87
CA LYS A 17 13.91 -44.20 -23.43
C LYS A 17 14.38 -42.90 -22.78
N VAL A 18 13.44 -42.06 -22.36
CA VAL A 18 13.72 -40.97 -21.43
C VAL A 18 13.83 -41.61 -20.05
N GLU A 19 15.01 -42.15 -19.73
CA GLU A 19 15.38 -42.59 -18.39
C GLU A 19 15.68 -41.36 -17.51
N SER A 20 14.66 -40.59 -17.13
CA SER A 20 14.75 -39.66 -15.99
C SER A 20 13.36 -39.31 -15.45
N VAL A 21 12.64 -40.30 -14.92
CA VAL A 21 11.21 -40.17 -14.53
C VAL A 21 10.99 -39.35 -13.24
N GLY A 22 12.02 -38.71 -12.68
CA GLY A 22 11.92 -37.95 -11.43
C GLY A 22 12.67 -36.61 -11.40
N PHE A 23 13.43 -36.26 -12.44
CA PHE A 23 14.26 -35.06 -12.40
C PHE A 23 13.68 -33.89 -13.19
N ALA A 24 13.81 -32.70 -12.61
CA ALA A 24 13.44 -31.46 -13.27
C ALA A 24 14.68 -30.81 -13.92
N PRO A 25 14.63 -30.48 -15.23
CA PRO A 25 15.80 -30.01 -15.97
C PRO A 25 16.33 -28.66 -15.48
N GLU A 26 15.50 -27.84 -14.85
CA GLU A 26 15.91 -26.55 -14.27
C GLU A 26 16.54 -26.65 -12.86
N LEU A 27 16.49 -27.80 -12.19
CA LEU A 27 17.03 -27.96 -10.84
C LEU A 27 18.41 -28.60 -10.82
N TYR A 28 19.27 -28.12 -9.92
CA TYR A 28 20.59 -28.70 -9.64
C TYR A 28 21.40 -28.97 -10.93
N CYS A 29 21.75 -30.22 -11.21
CA CYS A 29 22.50 -30.66 -12.39
C CYS A 29 21.60 -31.02 -13.59
N GLY A 30 20.32 -30.63 -13.54
CA GLY A 30 19.32 -30.90 -14.57
C GLY A 30 18.86 -32.35 -14.56
N LEU A 31 19.04 -33.04 -15.69
CA LEU A 31 18.64 -34.44 -15.86
C LEU A 31 19.74 -35.42 -15.41
N GLU A 32 20.92 -34.92 -15.03
CA GLU A 32 22.03 -35.73 -14.52
C GLU A 32 22.08 -35.69 -12.99
N ASN A 33 22.52 -36.78 -12.37
CA ASN A 33 22.80 -36.79 -10.93
C ASN A 33 24.14 -36.08 -10.64
N CYS A 34 24.16 -35.14 -9.71
CA CYS A 34 25.34 -34.36 -9.35
C CYS A 34 26.47 -35.23 -8.75
N TYR A 35 26.15 -36.35 -8.12
CA TYR A 35 27.14 -37.33 -7.65
C TYR A 35 27.84 -38.00 -8.85
N ASP A 36 27.06 -38.40 -9.86
CA ASP A 36 27.58 -39.03 -11.09
C ASP A 36 28.39 -38.06 -11.95
N VAL A 37 27.98 -36.79 -12.00
CA VAL A 37 28.74 -35.71 -12.68
C VAL A 37 30.16 -35.59 -12.13
N LEU A 38 30.33 -35.78 -10.83
CA LEU A 38 31.63 -35.73 -10.15
C LEU A 38 32.27 -37.10 -9.99
N GLU A 39 31.69 -38.17 -10.51
CA GLU A 39 32.22 -39.54 -10.40
C GLU A 39 32.40 -39.98 -8.92
N ILE A 40 31.46 -39.59 -8.04
CA ILE A 40 31.48 -39.92 -6.59
C ILE A 40 30.25 -40.77 -6.25
N ASN A 41 30.43 -41.81 -5.45
CA ASN A 41 29.30 -42.55 -4.87
C ASN A 41 28.71 -41.78 -3.67
N ARG A 42 27.39 -41.59 -3.65
CA ARG A 42 26.65 -40.92 -2.55
C ARG A 42 26.98 -41.52 -1.18
N GLU A 43 27.05 -42.85 -1.07
CA GLU A 43 27.31 -43.56 0.18
C GLU A 43 28.75 -43.41 0.70
N GLU A 44 29.69 -43.12 -0.19
CA GLU A 44 31.11 -42.95 0.14
C GLU A 44 31.53 -41.47 0.14
N PHE A 45 30.56 -40.55 0.23
CA PHE A 45 30.80 -39.12 0.11
C PHE A 45 31.73 -38.60 1.20
N ASP A 46 32.82 -37.96 0.78
CA ASP A 46 33.79 -37.30 1.65
C ASP A 46 34.10 -35.89 1.14
N LYS A 47 33.78 -34.88 1.96
CA LYS A 47 33.98 -33.46 1.66
C LYS A 47 35.45 -33.12 1.36
N SER A 48 36.40 -33.86 1.95
CA SER A 48 37.84 -33.65 1.72
C SER A 48 38.27 -34.08 0.29
N LYS A 49 37.66 -35.14 -0.24
CA LYS A 49 37.91 -35.66 -1.60
C LYS A 49 37.19 -34.85 -2.66
N LEU A 50 36.01 -34.31 -2.35
CA LEU A 50 35.17 -33.53 -3.26
C LEU A 50 35.97 -32.40 -3.97
N ALA A 51 36.70 -31.60 -3.21
CA ALA A 51 37.48 -30.49 -3.76
C ALA A 51 38.64 -30.95 -4.67
N LYS A 52 39.22 -32.14 -4.42
CA LYS A 52 40.28 -32.70 -5.25
C LYS A 52 39.73 -33.20 -6.58
N ILE A 53 38.59 -33.89 -6.54
CA ILE A 53 37.92 -34.45 -7.71
C ILE A 53 37.41 -33.33 -8.62
N TYR A 54 36.73 -32.32 -8.04
CA TYR A 54 36.31 -31.13 -8.77
C TYR A 54 37.47 -30.45 -9.50
N ARG A 55 38.61 -30.20 -8.85
CA ARG A 55 39.77 -29.57 -9.50
C ARG A 55 40.31 -30.39 -10.67
N SER A 56 40.30 -31.72 -10.55
CA SER A 56 40.72 -32.63 -11.62
C SER A 56 39.80 -32.52 -12.84
N LEU A 57 38.49 -32.61 -12.62
CA LEU A 57 37.46 -32.54 -13.67
C LEU A 57 37.36 -31.14 -14.29
N ALA A 58 37.42 -30.09 -13.47
CA ALA A 58 37.45 -28.70 -13.93
C ALA A 58 38.66 -28.44 -14.82
N LYS A 59 39.85 -28.92 -14.45
CA LYS A 59 41.03 -28.86 -15.30
C LYS A 59 40.83 -29.67 -16.58
N LYS A 60 40.17 -30.83 -16.52
CA LYS A 60 39.92 -31.69 -17.69
C LYS A 60 39.03 -31.00 -18.72
N HIS A 61 37.95 -30.37 -18.27
CA HIS A 61 36.91 -29.76 -19.10
C HIS A 61 37.03 -28.24 -19.25
N HIS A 62 38.17 -27.64 -18.89
CA HIS A 62 38.35 -26.20 -19.05
C HIS A 62 38.37 -25.82 -20.55
N PRO A 63 37.59 -24.80 -20.99
CA PRO A 63 37.50 -24.43 -22.42
C PRO A 63 38.85 -24.06 -23.04
N ASP A 64 39.77 -23.44 -22.28
CA ASP A 64 41.12 -23.09 -22.75
C ASP A 64 41.97 -24.29 -23.21
N ARG A 65 41.60 -25.52 -22.85
CA ARG A 65 42.32 -26.71 -23.30
C ARG A 65 41.97 -27.12 -24.72
N PHE A 66 40.86 -26.63 -25.26
CA PHE A 66 40.36 -27.00 -26.58
C PHE A 66 40.60 -25.85 -27.55
N LYS A 67 41.06 -26.17 -28.77
CA LYS A 67 41.34 -25.16 -29.81
C LYS A 67 40.16 -24.98 -30.77
N GLU A 68 39.44 -26.06 -31.06
CA GLU A 68 38.26 -26.07 -31.93
C GLU A 68 37.05 -25.45 -31.22
N GLN A 69 36.26 -24.67 -31.96
CA GLN A 69 35.15 -23.90 -31.40
C GLN A 69 34.02 -24.80 -30.86
N ASP A 70 33.69 -25.88 -31.56
CA ASP A 70 32.65 -26.82 -31.13
C ASP A 70 33.03 -27.52 -29.83
N LYS A 71 34.27 -28.00 -29.74
CA LYS A 71 34.83 -28.62 -28.52
C LYS A 71 34.95 -27.65 -27.36
N LYS A 72 35.20 -26.36 -27.63
CA LYS A 72 35.16 -25.32 -26.59
C LYS A 72 33.77 -25.16 -26.01
N LEU A 73 32.75 -25.14 -26.87
CA LEU A 73 31.35 -25.01 -26.43
C LEU A 73 30.92 -26.23 -25.60
N GLU A 74 31.26 -27.45 -26.04
CA GLU A 74 31.03 -28.68 -25.27
C GLU A 74 31.79 -28.70 -23.93
N ALA A 75 33.03 -28.21 -23.92
CA ALA A 75 33.81 -28.09 -22.70
C ALA A 75 33.18 -27.08 -21.73
N GLU A 76 32.69 -25.94 -22.23
CA GLU A 76 32.02 -24.92 -21.42
C GLU A 76 30.72 -25.45 -20.78
N THR A 77 29.87 -26.14 -21.57
CA THR A 77 28.62 -26.72 -21.04
C THR A 77 28.93 -27.77 -19.97
N ARG A 78 29.88 -28.67 -20.23
CA ARG A 78 30.28 -29.69 -19.24
C ARG A 78 30.90 -29.06 -18.00
N PHE A 79 31.74 -28.04 -18.17
CA PHE A 79 32.35 -27.31 -17.06
C PHE A 79 31.30 -26.65 -16.16
N ARG A 80 30.24 -26.07 -16.75
CA ARG A 80 29.13 -25.47 -16.00
C ARG A 80 28.39 -26.51 -15.16
N VAL A 81 28.10 -27.68 -15.72
CA VAL A 81 27.45 -28.78 -14.98
C VAL A 81 28.34 -29.29 -13.84
N ILE A 82 29.65 -29.46 -14.08
CA ILE A 82 30.64 -29.84 -13.04
C ILE A 82 30.70 -28.80 -11.91
N ALA A 83 30.66 -27.51 -12.25
CA ALA A 83 30.64 -26.43 -11.26
C ALA A 83 29.37 -26.47 -10.42
N THR A 84 28.19 -26.61 -11.04
CA THR A 84 26.90 -26.71 -10.34
C THR A 84 26.84 -27.93 -9.41
N ALA A 85 27.37 -29.08 -9.85
CA ALA A 85 27.46 -30.29 -9.02
C ALA A 85 28.31 -30.05 -7.78
N TYR A 86 29.49 -29.43 -7.96
CA TYR A 86 30.37 -29.11 -6.85
C TYR A 86 29.74 -28.10 -5.88
N GLU A 87 29.10 -27.05 -6.36
CA GLU A 87 28.40 -26.08 -5.51
C GLU A 87 27.29 -26.73 -4.68
N THR A 88 26.51 -27.61 -5.31
CA THR A 88 25.40 -28.33 -4.65
C THR A 88 25.91 -29.27 -3.56
N LEU A 89 26.96 -30.04 -3.82
CA LEU A 89 27.47 -31.04 -2.86
C LEU A 89 28.41 -30.45 -1.80
N LYS A 90 29.01 -29.28 -2.05
CA LYS A 90 29.94 -28.62 -1.12
C LYS A 90 29.24 -28.00 0.07
N ASP A 91 28.11 -27.35 -0.18
CA ASP A 91 27.28 -26.74 0.85
C ASP A 91 26.41 -27.81 1.52
N GLU A 92 26.40 -27.83 2.85
CA GLU A 92 25.76 -28.92 3.60
C GLU A 92 24.22 -28.83 3.53
N GLU A 93 23.67 -27.62 3.55
CA GLU A 93 22.23 -27.40 3.44
C GLU A 93 21.72 -27.72 2.02
N ALA A 94 22.47 -27.28 1.00
CA ALA A 94 22.19 -27.61 -0.40
C ALA A 94 22.30 -29.12 -0.68
N ARG A 95 23.33 -29.79 -0.15
CA ARG A 95 23.48 -31.25 -0.27
C ARG A 95 22.34 -31.99 0.41
N THR A 96 21.93 -31.57 1.60
CA THR A 96 20.83 -32.20 2.33
C THR A 96 19.50 -32.05 1.56
N SER A 97 19.27 -30.87 0.96
CA SER A 97 18.10 -30.62 0.13
C SER A 97 18.16 -31.37 -1.21
N TYR A 98 19.36 -31.59 -1.74
CA TYR A 98 19.58 -32.40 -2.93
C TYR A 98 19.35 -33.89 -2.67
N ASP A 99 19.88 -34.41 -1.56
CA ASP A 99 19.67 -35.78 -1.10
C ASP A 99 18.18 -36.05 -0.87
N TYR A 100 17.46 -35.12 -0.23
CA TYR A 100 16.01 -35.20 -0.07
C TYR A 100 15.26 -35.21 -1.41
N TYR A 101 15.69 -34.37 -2.36
CA TYR A 101 15.12 -34.34 -3.70
C TYR A 101 15.32 -35.66 -4.47
N LEU A 102 16.47 -36.33 -4.28
CA LEU A 102 16.72 -37.65 -4.86
C LEU A 102 15.84 -38.74 -4.24
N ASP A 103 15.59 -38.67 -2.93
CA ASP A 103 14.79 -39.65 -2.19
C ASP A 103 13.28 -39.45 -2.39
N HIS A 104 12.84 -38.20 -2.63
CA HIS A 104 11.43 -37.79 -2.74
C HIS A 104 11.15 -36.98 -4.03
N PRO A 105 11.31 -37.57 -5.23
CA PRO A 105 11.06 -36.86 -6.49
C PRO A 105 9.59 -36.42 -6.68
N GLU A 106 8.64 -37.07 -6.02
CA GLU A 106 7.21 -36.75 -6.05
C GLU A 106 6.87 -35.38 -5.43
N GLU A 107 7.68 -34.91 -4.47
CA GLU A 107 7.45 -33.66 -3.73
C GLU A 107 7.92 -32.41 -4.50
N ARG A 108 7.46 -32.26 -5.74
CA ARG A 108 7.94 -31.22 -6.67
C ARG A 108 7.90 -29.80 -6.08
N PHE A 109 6.80 -29.40 -5.45
CA PHE A 109 6.67 -28.05 -4.88
C PHE A 109 7.69 -27.78 -3.77
N TYR A 110 7.91 -28.76 -2.89
CA TYR A 110 8.85 -28.63 -1.78
C TYR A 110 10.29 -28.56 -2.30
N ASN A 111 10.67 -29.44 -3.23
CA ASN A 111 12.00 -29.49 -3.83
C ASN A 111 12.36 -28.19 -4.57
N TYR A 112 11.40 -27.63 -5.32
CA TYR A 112 11.57 -26.32 -5.96
C TYR A 112 11.74 -25.22 -4.92
N TYR A 113 10.88 -25.18 -3.90
CA TYR A 113 10.95 -24.17 -2.85
C TYR A 113 12.31 -24.19 -2.14
N GLN A 114 12.81 -25.36 -1.77
CA GLN A 114 14.11 -25.52 -1.11
C GLN A 114 15.26 -25.03 -2.00
N TYR A 115 15.29 -25.45 -3.26
CA TYR A 115 16.30 -25.02 -4.22
C TYR A 115 16.37 -23.50 -4.37
N TYR A 116 15.22 -22.82 -4.54
CA TYR A 116 15.17 -21.37 -4.67
C TYR A 116 15.45 -20.64 -3.36
N ARG A 117 15.00 -21.17 -2.22
CA ARG A 117 15.27 -20.59 -0.90
C ARG A 117 16.77 -20.48 -0.66
N LEU A 118 17.53 -21.54 -0.92
CA LEU A 118 18.98 -21.52 -0.67
C LEU A 118 19.74 -20.53 -1.55
N ARG A 119 19.27 -20.30 -2.79
CA ARG A 119 19.93 -19.40 -3.75
C ARG A 119 19.48 -17.95 -3.65
N VAL A 120 18.21 -17.71 -3.32
CA VAL A 120 17.54 -16.41 -3.44
C VAL A 120 17.08 -15.85 -2.09
N ALA A 121 17.17 -16.61 -0.99
CA ALA A 121 16.78 -16.09 0.32
C ALA A 121 17.58 -14.82 0.65
N PRO A 122 16.89 -13.71 0.97
CA PRO A 122 17.57 -12.48 1.35
C PRO A 122 18.37 -12.74 2.61
N LYS A 123 19.65 -12.34 2.61
CA LYS A 123 20.53 -12.45 3.79
C LYS A 123 20.09 -11.52 4.93
N VAL A 124 19.22 -10.55 4.64
CA VAL A 124 18.66 -9.62 5.62
C VAL A 124 17.24 -10.04 5.99
N ASP A 125 16.92 -9.96 7.29
CA ASP A 125 15.56 -10.22 7.76
C ASP A 125 14.60 -9.19 7.12
N VAL A 126 13.64 -9.70 6.35
CA VAL A 126 12.63 -8.91 5.65
C VAL A 126 11.86 -8.00 6.63
N ARG A 127 11.72 -8.42 7.89
CA ARG A 127 11.04 -7.63 8.93
C ARG A 127 11.71 -6.29 9.19
N LEU A 128 13.04 -6.25 9.19
CA LEU A 128 13.79 -5.01 9.39
C LEU A 128 13.57 -4.04 8.23
N VAL A 129 13.51 -4.57 7.01
CA VAL A 129 13.22 -3.78 5.80
C VAL A 129 11.81 -3.19 5.91
N ILE A 130 10.82 -3.97 6.34
CA ILE A 130 9.44 -3.50 6.53
C ILE A 130 9.36 -2.40 7.59
N VAL A 131 10.01 -2.56 8.74
CA VAL A 131 10.03 -1.52 9.78
C VAL A 131 10.72 -0.25 9.28
N GLY A 132 11.85 -0.38 8.58
CA GLY A 132 12.57 0.73 7.98
C GLY A 132 11.73 1.52 6.97
N THR A 133 11.00 0.83 6.09
CA THR A 133 10.13 1.48 5.10
C THR A 133 8.93 2.17 5.76
N ILE A 134 8.31 1.57 6.78
CA ILE A 134 7.22 2.19 7.56
C ILE A 134 7.70 3.49 8.22
N LEU A 135 8.88 3.47 8.85
CA LEU A 135 9.45 4.66 9.49
C LEU A 135 9.79 5.75 8.47
N LEU A 136 10.35 5.39 7.32
CA LEU A 136 10.67 6.33 6.25
C LEU A 136 9.40 7.01 5.71
N ILE A 137 8.36 6.23 5.41
CA ILE A 137 7.07 6.76 4.94
C ILE A 137 6.46 7.68 6.01
N SER A 138 6.49 7.27 7.28
CA SER A 138 5.93 8.04 8.39
C SER A 138 6.67 9.37 8.59
N LEU A 139 7.99 9.36 8.45
CA LEU A 139 8.81 10.58 8.51
C LEU A 139 8.46 11.51 7.35
N PHE A 140 8.35 10.99 6.13
CA PHE A 140 7.96 11.78 4.97
C PHE A 140 6.56 12.40 5.14
N GLN A 141 5.59 11.63 5.65
CA GLN A 141 4.25 12.12 5.96
C GLN A 141 4.28 13.25 7.00
N PHE A 142 5.06 13.08 8.07
CA PHE A 142 5.19 14.09 9.11
C PHE A 142 5.80 15.40 8.58
N LEU A 143 6.87 15.30 7.79
CA LEU A 143 7.50 16.46 7.14
C LEU A 143 6.57 17.14 6.13
N SER A 144 5.84 16.34 5.34
CA SER A 144 4.86 16.86 4.38
C SER A 144 3.71 17.58 5.09
N ALA A 145 3.18 17.02 6.17
CA ALA A 145 2.13 17.66 6.98
C ALA A 145 2.61 18.99 7.57
N LYS A 146 3.83 19.02 8.12
CA LYS A 146 4.43 20.25 8.64
C LYS A 146 4.57 21.33 7.57
N HIS A 147 5.01 20.97 6.37
CA HIS A 147 5.13 21.92 5.25
C HIS A 147 3.76 22.47 4.84
N LYS A 148 2.76 21.59 4.67
CA LYS A 148 1.40 22.01 4.29
C LYS A 148 0.79 22.93 5.34
N PHE A 149 0.91 22.60 6.62
CA PHE A 149 0.41 23.46 7.70
C PHE A 149 1.07 24.86 7.65
N ALA A 150 2.38 24.93 7.47
CA ALA A 150 3.09 26.21 7.35
C ALA A 150 2.59 27.04 6.15
N GLU A 151 2.40 26.41 4.99
CA GLU A 151 1.87 27.05 3.78
C GLU A 151 0.44 27.56 3.97
N ALA A 152 -0.41 26.80 4.65
CA ALA A 152 -1.79 27.21 4.95
C ALA A 152 -1.83 28.45 5.87
N ILE A 153 -0.97 28.50 6.89
CA ILE A 153 -0.87 29.65 7.79
C ILE A 153 -0.33 30.86 7.05
N GLU A 154 0.69 30.70 6.20
CA GLU A 154 1.20 31.78 5.37
C GLU A 154 0.10 32.34 4.45
N TYR A 155 -0.63 31.47 3.75
CA TYR A 155 -1.77 31.87 2.94
C TYR A 155 -2.81 32.64 3.76
N ALA A 156 -3.21 32.12 4.94
CA ALA A 156 -4.17 32.78 5.81
C ALA A 156 -3.71 34.19 6.25
N THR A 157 -2.41 34.41 6.45
CA THR A 157 -1.88 35.74 6.82
C THR A 157 -1.91 36.75 5.69
N THR A 158 -1.85 36.29 4.43
CA THR A 158 -1.93 37.16 3.24
C THR A 158 -3.37 37.54 2.90
N VAL A 159 -4.32 36.64 3.17
CA VAL A 159 -5.73 36.88 2.88
C VAL A 159 -6.31 37.89 3.87
N GLY A 160 -6.77 39.03 3.35
CA GLY A 160 -7.27 40.15 4.17
C GLY A 160 -8.39 39.77 5.15
N LYS A 161 -9.25 38.79 4.82
CA LYS A 161 -10.32 38.33 5.71
C LYS A 161 -9.78 37.80 7.04
N TYR A 162 -8.85 36.85 7.00
CA TYR A 162 -8.30 36.22 8.20
C TYR A 162 -7.33 37.14 8.93
N ARG A 163 -6.52 37.90 8.18
CA ARG A 163 -5.62 38.92 8.75
C ARG A 163 -6.39 39.98 9.55
N ASN A 164 -7.47 40.51 9.01
CA ASN A 164 -8.29 41.51 9.72
C ASN A 164 -8.97 40.93 10.95
N MET A 165 -9.48 39.69 10.85
CA MET A 165 -10.07 38.99 11.99
C MET A 165 -9.04 38.79 13.12
N ALA A 166 -7.83 38.34 12.78
CA ALA A 166 -6.75 38.17 13.73
C ALA A 166 -6.27 39.50 14.34
N MET A 167 -6.23 40.56 13.55
CA MET A 167 -5.90 41.91 14.03
C MET A 167 -6.92 42.39 15.06
N ASN A 168 -8.22 42.25 14.78
CA ASN A 168 -9.30 42.63 15.70
C ASN A 168 -9.20 41.86 17.02
N MET A 169 -9.02 40.53 16.96
CA MET A 169 -8.83 39.71 18.15
C MET A 169 -7.56 40.09 18.93
N GLY A 170 -6.48 40.45 18.25
CA GLY A 170 -5.26 40.93 18.89
C GLY A 170 -5.45 42.25 19.62
N ILE A 171 -6.31 43.13 19.11
CA ILE A 171 -6.68 44.39 19.77
C ILE A 171 -7.56 44.12 20.98
N GLU A 172 -8.56 43.24 20.86
CA GLU A 172 -9.42 42.82 21.97
C GLU A 172 -8.63 42.20 23.12
N ARG A 173 -7.62 41.39 22.80
CA ARG A 173 -6.71 40.77 23.78
C ARG A 173 -5.64 41.74 24.32
N GLY A 174 -5.59 42.99 23.84
CA GLY A 174 -4.58 43.98 24.23
C GLY A 174 -3.16 43.67 23.74
N LEU A 175 -3.01 42.74 22.81
CA LEU A 175 -1.72 42.32 22.24
C LEU A 175 -1.25 43.28 21.14
N LEU A 176 -2.19 43.92 20.44
CA LEU A 176 -1.96 44.87 19.36
C LEU A 176 -2.59 46.23 19.68
N GLU A 177 -1.84 47.31 19.45
CA GLU A 177 -2.31 48.69 19.58
C GLU A 177 -2.47 49.33 18.21
N ILE A 178 -3.57 50.07 18.01
CA ILE A 178 -3.79 50.90 16.82
C ILE A 178 -3.41 52.35 17.13
N ASP A 179 -2.71 53.00 16.21
CA ASP A 179 -2.40 54.43 16.26
C ASP A 179 -3.63 55.27 15.87
N ASN A 180 -3.65 56.55 16.20
CA ASN A 180 -4.77 57.48 15.90
C ASN A 180 -5.11 57.59 14.40
N LYS A 181 -4.24 57.07 13.52
CA LYS A 181 -4.41 57.00 12.06
C LYS A 181 -4.97 55.66 11.56
N GLY A 182 -5.39 54.77 12.45
CA GLY A 182 -5.95 53.46 12.11
C GLY A 182 -4.92 52.41 11.66
N LYS A 183 -3.62 52.64 11.89
CA LYS A 183 -2.53 51.69 11.55
C LYS A 183 -1.97 51.04 12.82
N LEU A 184 -1.49 49.81 12.70
CA LEU A 184 -0.81 49.11 13.81
C LEU A 184 0.41 49.90 14.30
N LYS A 185 0.45 50.19 15.60
CA LYS A 185 1.57 50.87 16.24
C LYS A 185 2.79 49.95 16.26
N LYS A 186 3.93 50.44 15.81
CA LYS A 186 5.20 49.68 15.85
C LYS A 186 5.82 49.79 17.24
N VAL A 187 5.76 48.71 18.01
CA VAL A 187 6.41 48.62 19.34
C VAL A 187 7.79 47.99 19.17
N LYS A 188 8.84 48.63 19.68
CA LYS A 188 10.20 48.06 19.64
C LYS A 188 10.24 46.74 20.40
N GLY A 189 10.64 45.66 19.74
CA GLY A 189 10.78 44.31 20.31
C GLY A 189 9.57 43.39 20.13
N ARG A 190 8.46 43.86 19.52
CA ARG A 190 7.28 43.03 19.22
C ARG A 190 7.03 43.00 17.71
N ASP A 191 7.08 41.83 17.11
CA ASP A 191 6.76 41.64 15.69
C ASP A 191 5.24 41.46 15.53
N ASN A 192 4.57 42.50 15.05
CA ASN A 192 3.11 42.50 14.89
C ASN A 192 2.65 41.40 13.93
N ASP A 193 3.44 41.04 12.91
CA ASP A 193 3.07 39.99 11.95
C ASP A 193 3.23 38.59 12.58
N ALA A 194 4.17 38.40 13.52
CA ALA A 194 4.29 37.16 14.29
C ALA A 194 3.11 36.98 15.26
N VAL A 195 2.68 38.04 15.93
CA VAL A 195 1.49 38.02 16.80
C VAL A 195 0.23 37.70 15.99
N ILE A 196 0.08 38.29 14.80
CA ILE A 196 -1.04 37.96 13.90
C ILE A 196 -1.00 36.49 13.47
N LYS A 197 0.19 35.96 13.13
CA LYS A 197 0.37 34.53 12.80
C LYS A 197 -0.05 33.62 13.95
N GLU A 198 0.35 33.94 15.18
CA GLU A 198 0.00 33.16 16.37
C GLU A 198 -1.50 33.16 16.64
N ILE A 199 -2.14 34.34 16.56
CA ILE A 199 -3.60 34.46 16.70
C ILE A 199 -4.33 33.66 15.62
N ILE A 200 -3.81 33.64 14.39
CA ILE A 200 -4.37 32.81 13.30
C ILE A 200 -4.20 31.32 13.65
N ILE A 201 -3.02 30.88 14.09
CA ILE A 201 -2.78 29.48 14.46
C ILE A 201 -3.72 29.01 15.57
N GLU A 202 -4.02 29.87 16.54
CA GLU A 202 -4.89 29.54 17.68
C GLU A 202 -6.37 29.45 17.30
N ASN A 203 -6.84 30.34 16.41
CA ASN A 203 -8.27 30.48 16.10
C ASN A 203 -8.68 29.84 14.77
N LEU A 204 -7.72 29.51 13.90
CA LEU A 204 -7.99 28.85 12.63
C LEU A 204 -7.87 27.34 12.81
N ASP A 205 -9.01 26.67 12.95
CA ASP A 205 -9.05 25.21 12.93
C ASP A 205 -8.85 24.71 11.50
N VAL A 206 -7.60 24.41 11.15
CA VAL A 206 -7.24 23.93 9.81
C VAL A 206 -7.55 22.43 9.73
N THR A 207 -8.61 22.08 9.02
CA THR A 207 -9.05 20.69 8.86
C THR A 207 -8.46 20.01 7.62
N GLY A 208 -8.47 18.66 7.63
CA GLY A 208 -8.09 17.86 6.46
C GLY A 208 -6.59 17.82 6.22
N GLY A 209 -6.17 17.89 4.94
CA GLY A 209 -4.77 17.70 4.53
C GLY A 209 -3.79 18.80 4.97
N TYR A 210 -4.28 19.86 5.62
CA TYR A 210 -3.50 20.98 6.14
C TYR A 210 -3.55 21.06 7.67
N LYS A 211 -4.03 20.03 8.37
CA LYS A 211 -4.04 19.96 9.84
C LYS A 211 -2.61 20.02 10.40
N LYS A 212 -2.48 20.54 11.62
CA LYS A 212 -1.23 20.55 12.38
C LYS A 212 -0.63 19.15 12.48
N GLU A 213 0.70 19.07 12.38
CA GLU A 213 1.43 17.82 12.42
C GLU A 213 1.21 17.08 13.76
N SER A 214 0.87 15.80 13.65
CA SER A 214 0.63 14.92 14.79
C SER A 214 1.27 13.57 14.54
N ILE A 215 1.94 13.04 15.55
CA ILE A 215 2.54 11.69 15.49
C ILE A 215 1.43 10.64 15.35
N TYR A 216 0.26 10.89 15.94
CA TYR A 216 -0.90 10.00 15.89
C TYR A 216 -1.49 9.86 14.48
N ASP A 217 -1.24 10.83 13.60
CA ASP A 217 -1.75 10.81 12.22
C ASP A 217 -0.78 10.08 11.27
N THR A 218 0.38 9.61 11.75
CA THR A 218 1.39 8.93 10.93
C THR A 218 1.03 7.48 10.64
N PHE A 219 1.52 6.94 9.51
CA PHE A 219 1.31 5.55 9.13
C PHE A 219 1.83 4.55 10.17
N ALA A 220 3.00 4.81 10.76
CA ALA A 220 3.56 3.96 11.82
C ALA A 220 2.60 3.82 13.01
N TRP A 221 2.00 4.92 13.46
CA TRP A 221 1.04 4.87 14.55
C TRP A 221 -0.21 4.07 14.19
N HIS A 222 -0.73 4.25 12.97
CA HIS A 222 -1.84 3.46 12.49
C HIS A 222 -1.50 1.97 12.42
N CYS A 223 -0.30 1.58 11.97
CA CYS A 223 0.14 0.19 11.98
C CYS A 223 0.18 -0.41 13.40
N ILE A 224 0.55 0.38 14.41
CA ILE A 224 0.60 -0.06 15.81
C ILE A 224 -0.81 -0.20 16.40
N ILE A 225 -1.70 0.75 16.14
CA ILE A 225 -3.06 0.76 16.70
C ILE A 225 -4.01 -0.19 15.96
N PHE A 226 -3.80 -0.39 14.66
CA PHE A 226 -4.72 -1.13 13.79
C PHE A 226 -5.14 -2.50 14.36
N PRO A 227 -4.25 -3.35 14.89
CA PRO A 227 -4.66 -4.63 15.48
C PRO A 227 -5.65 -4.46 16.64
N VAL A 228 -5.41 -3.48 17.51
CA VAL A 228 -6.25 -3.21 18.68
C VAL A 228 -7.62 -2.67 18.25
N THR A 229 -7.65 -1.73 17.30
CA THR A 229 -8.92 -1.19 16.79
C THR A 229 -9.71 -2.23 16.01
N SER A 230 -9.05 -3.08 15.22
CA SER A 230 -9.69 -4.20 14.52
C SER A 230 -10.35 -5.17 15.49
N VAL A 231 -9.65 -5.57 16.57
CA VAL A 231 -10.24 -6.47 17.58
C VAL A 231 -11.42 -5.83 18.28
N LYS A 232 -11.30 -4.56 18.72
CA LYS A 232 -12.42 -3.82 19.32
C LYS A 232 -13.62 -3.72 18.39
N TYR A 233 -13.37 -3.46 17.11
CA TYR A 233 -14.41 -3.37 16.10
C TYR A 233 -15.08 -4.73 15.83
N LEU A 234 -14.32 -5.82 15.74
CA LEU A 234 -14.88 -7.17 15.61
C LEU A 234 -15.72 -7.58 16.82
N HIS A 235 -15.26 -7.24 18.02
CA HIS A 235 -16.02 -7.45 19.24
C HIS A 235 -17.34 -6.65 19.23
N TRP A 236 -17.28 -5.37 18.88
CA TRP A 236 -18.47 -4.53 18.73
C TRP A 236 -19.43 -5.09 17.66
N LEU A 237 -18.91 -5.55 16.51
CA LEU A 237 -19.71 -6.18 15.45
C LEU A 237 -20.38 -7.47 15.93
N GLY A 238 -19.67 -8.31 16.69
CA GLY A 238 -20.22 -9.53 17.27
C GLY A 238 -21.39 -9.23 18.22
N ILE A 239 -21.22 -8.25 19.11
CA ILE A 239 -22.29 -7.78 20.00
C ILE A 239 -23.44 -7.19 19.20
N TRP A 240 -23.16 -6.35 18.20
CA TRP A 240 -24.17 -5.71 17.36
C TRP A 240 -25.03 -6.75 16.63
N TYR A 241 -24.37 -7.73 15.99
CA TYR A 241 -25.04 -8.83 15.30
C TYR A 241 -25.90 -9.65 16.26
N TRP A 242 -25.38 -9.97 17.45
CA TRP A 242 -26.13 -10.69 18.47
C TRP A 242 -27.39 -9.92 18.95
N ARG A 243 -27.22 -8.65 19.33
CA ARG A 243 -28.30 -7.81 19.88
C ARG A 243 -29.40 -7.54 18.84
N PHE A 244 -29.03 -7.12 17.63
CA PHE A 244 -30.00 -6.61 16.66
C PHE A 244 -30.46 -7.67 15.64
N THR A 245 -29.62 -8.65 15.29
CA THR A 245 -30.01 -9.70 14.31
C THR A 245 -30.65 -10.91 14.99
N ILE A 246 -30.07 -11.40 16.08
CA ILE A 246 -30.54 -12.63 16.75
C ILE A 246 -31.63 -12.30 17.78
N LYS A 247 -31.35 -11.41 18.73
CA LYS A 247 -32.32 -11.04 19.78
C LYS A 247 -33.42 -10.08 19.32
N ARG A 248 -33.25 -9.39 18.19
CA ARG A 248 -34.18 -8.37 17.67
C ARG A 248 -34.57 -7.32 18.72
N GLU A 249 -33.61 -6.88 19.53
CA GLU A 249 -33.81 -5.76 20.47
C GLU A 249 -34.10 -4.45 19.69
N GLU A 250 -34.88 -3.54 20.29
CA GLU A 250 -35.06 -2.20 19.73
C GLU A 250 -33.74 -1.44 19.72
N TYR A 251 -33.54 -0.58 18.71
CA TYR A 251 -32.33 0.23 18.62
C TYR A 251 -32.24 1.20 19.79
N ASP A 252 -31.17 1.03 20.54
CA ASP A 252 -30.74 1.98 21.57
C ASP A 252 -30.42 3.35 20.95
N GLU A 253 -30.39 4.39 21.76
CA GLU A 253 -30.14 5.75 21.27
C GLU A 253 -28.77 5.88 20.58
N GLU A 254 -27.71 5.33 21.18
CA GLU A 254 -26.38 5.27 20.57
C GLU A 254 -26.36 4.48 19.25
N ALA A 255 -27.17 3.41 19.15
CA ALA A 255 -27.29 2.62 17.94
C ALA A 255 -28.00 3.39 16.82
N LYS A 256 -29.04 4.17 17.16
CA LYS A 256 -29.72 5.08 16.23
C LYS A 256 -28.76 6.14 15.71
N LEU A 257 -28.00 6.80 16.60
CA LEU A 257 -26.99 7.80 16.24
C LEU A 257 -25.91 7.20 15.34
N HIS A 258 -25.42 6.00 15.63
CA HIS A 258 -24.45 5.31 14.78
C HIS A 258 -24.99 5.06 13.36
N LEU A 259 -26.24 4.63 13.22
CA LEU A 259 -26.89 4.41 11.92
C LEU A 259 -27.07 5.72 11.16
N ILE A 260 -27.55 6.76 11.83
CA ILE A 260 -27.73 8.11 11.26
C ILE A 260 -26.39 8.63 10.73
N ARG A 261 -25.33 8.59 11.53
CA ARG A 261 -23.97 8.96 11.12
C ARG A 261 -23.50 8.16 9.91
N LYS A 262 -23.72 6.83 9.94
CA LYS A 262 -23.35 5.94 8.84
C LYS A 262 -24.08 6.27 7.54
N PHE A 263 -25.35 6.67 7.60
CA PHE A 263 -26.11 7.08 6.43
C PHE A 263 -25.71 8.46 5.90
N MET A 264 -25.31 9.37 6.79
CA MET A 264 -24.72 10.65 6.38
C MET A 264 -23.36 10.51 5.71
N GLY A 265 -22.60 9.47 6.04
CA GLY A 265 -21.28 9.23 5.46
C GLY A 265 -20.22 10.23 5.93
N ILE A 266 -20.44 10.86 7.09
CA ILE A 266 -19.51 11.82 7.70
C ILE A 266 -18.65 11.17 8.79
N SER A 267 -17.50 11.77 9.07
CA SER A 267 -16.62 11.30 10.13
C SER A 267 -17.23 11.51 11.52
N GLN A 268 -16.73 10.78 12.54
CA GLN A 268 -17.18 10.93 13.93
C GLN A 268 -17.08 12.38 14.42
N GLY A 269 -15.94 13.03 14.16
CA GLY A 269 -15.71 14.41 14.61
C GLY A 269 -16.50 15.46 13.81
N GLU A 270 -16.98 15.16 12.60
CA GLU A 270 -17.94 16.03 11.91
C GLU A 270 -19.35 15.86 12.47
N PHE A 271 -19.74 14.63 12.80
CA PHE A 271 -21.02 14.34 13.42
C PHE A 271 -21.16 15.00 14.80
N GLU A 272 -20.09 14.97 15.61
CA GLU A 272 -20.05 15.65 16.92
C GLU A 272 -20.07 17.18 16.84
N ARG A 273 -19.82 17.74 15.66
CA ARG A 273 -19.92 19.19 15.42
C ARG A 273 -21.31 19.64 14.99
N LEU A 274 -22.22 18.71 14.69
CA LEU A 274 -23.61 19.04 14.43
C LEU A 274 -24.24 19.61 15.70
N SER A 275 -25.16 20.55 15.52
CA SER A 275 -25.86 21.11 16.67
C SER A 275 -26.77 20.06 17.30
N ASP A 276 -26.90 20.08 18.63
CA ASP A 276 -27.79 19.17 19.36
C ASP A 276 -29.22 19.22 18.79
N PHE A 277 -29.68 20.40 18.37
CA PHE A 277 -30.96 20.60 17.69
C PHE A 277 -31.10 19.82 16.38
N GLU A 278 -30.04 19.77 15.56
CA GLU A 278 -30.05 18.99 14.31
C GLU A 278 -30.09 17.49 14.61
N ILE A 279 -29.36 17.04 15.64
CA ILE A 279 -29.37 15.65 16.09
C ILE A 279 -30.77 15.25 16.58
N ASP A 280 -31.41 16.09 17.39
CA ASP A 280 -32.78 15.90 17.89
C ASP A 280 -33.76 15.82 16.72
N THR A 281 -33.66 16.73 15.75
CA THR A 281 -34.52 16.73 14.55
C THR A 281 -34.37 15.42 13.75
N LEU A 282 -33.15 14.89 13.66
CA LEU A 282 -32.88 13.61 12.97
C LEU A 282 -33.46 12.42 13.72
N LEU A 283 -33.43 12.45 15.06
CA LEU A 283 -34.05 11.44 15.91
C LEU A 283 -35.58 11.50 15.82
N GLU A 284 -36.19 12.69 15.89
CA GLU A 284 -37.63 12.88 15.77
C GLU A 284 -38.18 12.35 14.43
N ARG A 285 -37.46 12.64 13.33
CA ARG A 285 -37.83 12.17 11.97
C ARG A 285 -37.49 10.69 11.73
N LYS A 286 -36.96 9.98 12.73
CA LYS A 286 -36.57 8.57 12.64
C LYS A 286 -35.59 8.29 11.50
N CYS A 287 -34.62 9.18 11.31
CA CYS A 287 -33.63 9.09 10.22
C CYS A 287 -32.63 7.92 10.38
N TRP A 288 -32.73 7.12 11.44
CA TRP A 288 -32.02 5.83 11.53
C TRP A 288 -32.64 4.74 10.63
N LEU A 289 -33.80 5.00 10.03
CA LEU A 289 -34.36 4.21 8.93
C LEU A 289 -33.89 4.81 7.61
N LYS A 290 -33.31 3.97 6.74
CA LYS A 290 -32.71 4.41 5.47
C LYS A 290 -33.70 5.15 4.58
N GLU A 291 -34.96 4.73 4.56
CA GLU A 291 -36.03 5.35 3.74
C GLU A 291 -36.31 6.79 4.18
N ASN A 292 -36.51 7.00 5.49
CA ASN A 292 -36.73 8.33 6.06
C ASN A 292 -35.53 9.25 5.85
N PHE A 293 -34.32 8.70 5.98
CA PHE A 293 -33.09 9.46 5.74
C PHE A 293 -32.99 9.97 4.29
N VAL A 294 -33.35 9.15 3.30
CA VAL A 294 -33.33 9.55 1.89
C VAL A 294 -34.31 10.69 1.63
N ILE A 295 -35.50 10.62 2.22
CA ILE A 295 -36.52 11.69 2.10
C ILE A 295 -36.01 12.98 2.73
N TRP A 296 -35.53 12.91 3.99
CA TRP A 296 -34.98 14.07 4.70
C TRP A 296 -33.80 14.70 3.97
N LYS A 297 -32.91 13.87 3.41
CA LYS A 297 -31.75 14.35 2.64
C LYS A 297 -32.19 15.09 1.38
N ALA A 298 -33.17 14.56 0.65
CA ALA A 298 -33.72 15.21 -0.53
C ALA A 298 -34.40 16.55 -0.19
N GLU A 299 -35.13 16.63 0.93
CA GLU A 299 -35.71 17.88 1.43
C GLU A 299 -34.62 18.91 1.77
N LYS A 300 -33.55 18.49 2.47
CA LYS A 300 -32.45 19.38 2.84
C LYS A 300 -31.68 19.90 1.65
N GLU A 301 -31.40 19.04 0.67
CA GLU A 301 -30.77 19.44 -0.58
C GLU A 301 -31.66 20.43 -1.35
N ALA A 302 -32.98 20.22 -1.41
CA ALA A 302 -33.91 21.16 -2.03
C ALA A 302 -33.94 22.52 -1.31
N GLU A 303 -34.01 22.55 0.02
CA GLU A 303 -33.93 23.79 0.83
C GLU A 303 -32.64 24.56 0.57
N GLU A 304 -31.49 23.87 0.50
CA GLU A 304 -30.20 24.51 0.23
C GLU A 304 -30.14 25.06 -1.21
N GLN A 305 -30.64 24.31 -2.19
CA GLN A 305 -30.74 24.77 -3.57
C GLN A 305 -31.65 26.00 -3.71
N GLU A 306 -32.76 26.06 -2.97
CA GLU A 306 -33.63 27.24 -2.94
C GLU A 306 -32.93 28.45 -2.30
N LYS A 307 -32.25 28.27 -1.17
CA LYS A 307 -31.45 29.34 -0.53
C LYS A 307 -30.37 29.85 -1.46
N LEU A 308 -29.67 28.94 -2.15
CA LEU A 308 -28.69 29.30 -3.17
C LEU A 308 -29.35 30.07 -4.31
N ALA A 309 -30.50 29.61 -4.82
CA ALA A 309 -31.26 30.29 -5.87
C ALA A 309 -31.73 31.70 -5.48
N GLN A 310 -32.10 31.88 -4.22
CA GLN A 310 -32.51 33.16 -3.66
C GLN A 310 -31.32 34.10 -3.41
N SER A 311 -30.11 33.55 -3.20
CA SER A 311 -28.90 34.34 -2.93
C SER A 311 -28.59 35.35 -4.03
N GLY A 312 -28.17 36.55 -3.63
CA GLY A 312 -27.79 37.61 -4.58
C GLY A 312 -26.64 37.20 -5.51
N LYS A 313 -25.73 36.33 -5.03
CA LYS A 313 -24.60 35.79 -5.78
C LYS A 313 -25.07 34.89 -6.94
N TYR A 314 -26.01 33.99 -6.68
CA TYR A 314 -26.59 33.13 -7.72
C TYR A 314 -27.43 33.93 -8.73
N LYS A 315 -28.24 34.88 -8.27
CA LYS A 315 -28.98 35.81 -9.15
C LYS A 315 -28.05 36.66 -10.03
N ARG A 316 -26.84 36.99 -9.56
CA ARG A 316 -25.82 37.70 -10.33
C ARG A 316 -25.14 36.78 -11.34
N TYR A 317 -24.80 35.55 -10.94
CA TYR A 317 -24.25 34.52 -11.83
C TYR A 317 -25.23 34.15 -12.95
N LYS A 318 -26.52 33.97 -12.64
CA LYS A 318 -27.56 33.70 -13.64
C LYS A 318 -27.74 34.85 -14.65
N ARG A 319 -27.63 36.11 -14.20
CA ARG A 319 -27.61 37.29 -15.09
C ARG A 319 -26.38 37.34 -15.98
N TYR A 320 -25.21 36.99 -15.45
CA TYR A 320 -23.98 36.86 -16.23
C TYR A 320 -24.11 35.77 -17.31
N MET A 321 -24.55 34.56 -16.95
CA MET A 321 -24.79 33.46 -17.89
C MET A 321 -25.78 33.83 -19.01
N LYS A 322 -26.84 34.60 -18.70
CA LYS A 322 -27.80 35.10 -19.70
C LYS A 322 -27.18 36.11 -20.66
N ASN A 323 -26.19 36.89 -20.22
CA ASN A 323 -25.55 37.94 -21.01
C ASN A 323 -24.31 37.45 -21.79
N VAL A 324 -23.70 36.34 -21.38
CA VAL A 324 -22.45 35.83 -21.99
C VAL A 324 -22.67 35.15 -23.34
N GLY A 325 -23.93 34.89 -23.72
CA GLY A 325 -24.23 34.18 -24.97
C GLY A 325 -23.77 32.73 -24.86
N THR A 326 -24.72 31.80 -24.91
CA THR A 326 -24.41 30.39 -25.14
C THR A 326 -23.70 30.27 -26.48
N ILE A 327 -22.37 30.11 -26.50
CA ILE A 327 -21.68 29.46 -27.62
C ILE A 327 -22.08 27.99 -27.52
N SER A 328 -23.26 27.65 -28.05
CA SER A 328 -23.59 26.27 -28.38
C SER A 328 -22.88 25.96 -29.70
N PHE A 329 -21.96 25.00 -29.68
CA PHE A 329 -21.58 24.30 -30.90
C PHE A 329 -22.83 23.62 -31.43
N VAL A 330 -23.45 24.23 -32.45
CA VAL A 330 -24.32 23.50 -33.37
C VAL A 330 -23.39 23.09 -34.49
N ASP A 331 -23.08 21.80 -34.56
CA ASP A 331 -22.55 21.18 -35.76
C ASP A 331 -23.67 21.25 -36.82
N GLU A 332 -23.49 22.11 -37.82
CA GLU A 332 -24.23 22.04 -39.07
C GLU A 332 -23.34 21.32 -40.09
N ASP A 333 -23.72 20.09 -40.43
CA ASP A 333 -23.57 19.50 -41.76
C ASP A 333 -24.83 18.68 -42.07
#